data_AF-A0A1I4CQA7-F1
#
_entry.id   AF-A0A1I4CQA7-F1
#
_cell.length_a   1.000
_cell.length_b   1.000
_cell.length_c   1.000
_cell.angle_alpha   90.00
_cell.angle_beta   90.00
_cell.angle_gamma   90.00
#
_symmetry.space_group_name_H-M   'P 1'
#
loop_
_entity.id
_entity.type
_entity.pdbx_description
1 polymer ?
#
loop_
_entity_poly.entity_id
_entity_poly.type
_entity_poly.pdbx_seq_one_letter_code
_entity_poly.pdbx_strand_id
1 'polypeptide(L)'
;MKLQDLTLKEFLEKTAANEALPGGGSSSALNAAIASALTGMMANLTVGKKNYAGVEEQMKKIVEEMEENRLHFINDIDRDADAYSLVMDAYKLPKETDEQKKLRSEKIQEAMKVASLVPMEVAERAHKMLDTIIETIRKGNKNAVTDGMVGLMACRTAIMGALLNVRINLSGINDTMFVEELKDKCDRIEKDAITRENKMIDWVKSII
;
A
#
# COMPACT_ATOMS: atom_id res chain seq x y z
N MET A 1 0.88 -20.79 7.56
CA MET A 1 2.04 -20.09 6.99
C MET A 1 1.57 -18.70 6.63
N LYS A 2 2.32 -17.66 7.01
CA LYS A 2 1.95 -16.30 6.64
C LYS A 2 2.13 -16.10 5.14
N LEU A 3 1.33 -15.23 4.54
CA LEU A 3 1.44 -14.87 3.13
C LEU A 3 2.80 -14.24 2.83
N GLN A 4 3.33 -13.45 3.76
CA GLN A 4 4.65 -12.82 3.61
C GLN A 4 5.83 -13.81 3.57
N ASP A 5 5.64 -15.03 4.06
CA ASP A 5 6.69 -16.07 4.10
C ASP A 5 6.69 -16.92 2.82
N LEU A 6 5.70 -16.74 1.93
CA LEU A 6 5.62 -17.44 0.65
C LEU A 6 6.71 -16.95 -0.30
N THR A 7 7.23 -17.86 -1.12
CA THR A 7 7.96 -17.43 -2.32
C THR A 7 7.03 -16.64 -3.24
N LEU A 8 7.59 -15.78 -4.08
CA LEU A 8 6.79 -15.03 -5.08
C LEU A 8 5.96 -15.97 -5.97
N LYS A 9 6.52 -17.14 -6.31
CA LYS A 9 5.80 -18.15 -7.10
C LYS A 9 4.57 -18.67 -6.36
N GLU A 10 4.72 -19.08 -5.10
CA GLU A 10 3.62 -19.57 -4.27
C GLU A 10 2.56 -18.48 -4.02
N PHE A 11 2.99 -17.24 -3.75
CA PHE A 11 2.07 -16.12 -3.57
C PHE A 11 1.22 -15.89 -4.82
N LEU A 12 1.83 -15.86 -6.00
CA LEU A 12 1.13 -15.66 -7.27
C LEU A 12 0.22 -16.84 -7.62
N GLU A 13 0.67 -18.07 -7.41
CA GLU A 13 -0.16 -19.28 -7.58
C GLU A 13 -1.38 -19.24 -6.67
N LYS A 14 -1.20 -18.83 -5.40
CA LYS A 14 -2.29 -18.69 -4.44
C LYS A 14 -3.25 -17.55 -4.81
N THR A 15 -2.72 -16.42 -5.29
CA THR A 15 -3.53 -15.28 -5.77
C THR A 15 -4.39 -15.67 -6.98
N ALA A 16 -3.86 -16.53 -7.87
CA ALA A 16 -4.56 -17.01 -9.05
C ALA A 16 -5.52 -18.18 -8.78
N ALA A 17 -5.49 -18.75 -7.57
CA ALA A 17 -6.34 -19.87 -7.19
C ALA A 17 -7.81 -19.43 -7.03
N ASN A 18 -8.72 -20.41 -6.99
CA ASN A 18 -10.13 -20.18 -6.70
C ASN A 18 -10.38 -19.99 -5.18
N GLU A 19 -9.62 -19.09 -4.56
CA GLU A 19 -9.70 -18.71 -3.15
C GLU A 19 -9.86 -17.19 -3.04
N ALA A 20 -10.43 -16.72 -1.93
CA ALA A 20 -10.62 -15.28 -1.70
C ALA A 20 -9.35 -14.54 -1.28
N LEU A 21 -8.29 -15.26 -0.86
CA LEU A 21 -7.07 -14.70 -0.29
C LEU A 21 -5.81 -15.40 -0.84
N PRO A 22 -4.71 -14.68 -1.10
CA PRO A 22 -4.55 -13.23 -1.01
C PRO A 22 -5.31 -12.49 -2.13
N GLY A 23 -5.79 -11.29 -1.82
CA GLY A 23 -6.60 -10.47 -2.73
C GLY A 23 -5.90 -9.20 -3.22
N GLY A 24 -6.71 -8.25 -3.68
CA GLY A 24 -6.23 -6.94 -4.16
C GLY A 24 -5.59 -6.08 -3.08
N GLY A 25 -6.04 -6.16 -1.83
CA GLY A 25 -5.43 -5.44 -0.70
C GLY A 25 -4.03 -5.95 -0.37
N SER A 26 -3.87 -7.27 -0.16
CA SER A 26 -2.55 -7.92 -0.02
C SER A 26 -1.60 -7.58 -1.19
N SER A 27 -2.12 -7.58 -2.42
CA SER A 27 -1.34 -7.22 -3.62
C SER A 27 -0.96 -5.73 -3.66
N SER A 28 -1.80 -4.85 -3.09
CA SER A 28 -1.50 -3.42 -2.94
C SER A 28 -0.37 -3.20 -1.92
N ALA A 29 -0.41 -3.91 -0.79
CA ALA A 29 0.68 -3.91 0.19
C ALA A 29 2.00 -4.42 -0.42
N LEU A 30 1.96 -5.51 -1.21
CA LEU A 30 3.14 -6.01 -1.92
C LEU A 30 3.73 -4.95 -2.88
N ASN A 31 2.89 -4.23 -3.63
CA ASN A 31 3.37 -3.14 -4.50
C ASN A 31 4.04 -2.00 -3.71
N ALA A 32 3.55 -1.67 -2.51
CA ALA A 32 4.19 -0.68 -1.65
C ALA A 32 5.55 -1.17 -1.09
N ALA A 33 5.66 -2.47 -0.78
CA ALA A 33 6.92 -3.09 -0.42
C ALA A 33 7.95 -3.06 -1.59
N ILE A 34 7.50 -3.34 -2.82
CA ILE A 34 8.32 -3.23 -4.04
C ILE A 34 8.78 -1.79 -4.26
N ALA A 35 7.88 -0.81 -4.10
CA ALA A 35 8.23 0.61 -4.23
C ALA A 35 9.30 1.03 -3.21
N SER A 36 9.16 0.58 -1.96
CA SER A 36 10.14 0.81 -0.89
C SER A 36 11.49 0.20 -1.27
N ALA A 37 11.50 -1.05 -1.73
CA ALA A 37 12.72 -1.76 -2.10
C ALA A 37 13.46 -1.10 -3.28
N LEU A 38 12.76 -0.69 -4.34
CA LEU A 38 13.37 -0.01 -5.49
C LEU A 38 13.95 1.36 -5.10
N THR A 39 13.26 2.10 -4.24
CA THR A 39 13.73 3.39 -3.74
C THR A 39 14.97 3.23 -2.86
N GLY A 40 14.94 2.29 -1.91
CA GLY A 40 16.10 1.95 -1.09
C GLY A 40 17.29 1.43 -1.91
N MET A 41 17.04 0.65 -2.97
CA MET A 41 18.09 0.23 -3.92
C MET A 41 18.73 1.44 -4.60
N MET A 42 17.93 2.36 -5.14
CA MET A 42 18.44 3.55 -5.82
C MET A 42 19.26 4.44 -4.87
N ALA A 43 18.80 4.62 -3.63
CA ALA A 43 19.54 5.34 -2.60
C ALA A 43 20.89 4.66 -2.28
N ASN A 44 20.90 3.33 -2.10
CA ASN A 44 22.13 2.55 -1.92
C ASN A 44 23.10 2.68 -3.10
N LEU A 45 22.59 2.65 -4.34
CA LEU A 45 23.40 2.85 -5.55
C LEU A 45 23.96 4.28 -5.69
N THR A 46 23.52 5.20 -4.83
CA THR A 46 23.96 6.60 -4.78
C THR A 46 25.03 6.81 -3.71
N VAL A 47 24.89 6.17 -2.55
CA VAL A 47 25.83 6.26 -1.41
C VAL A 47 27.26 5.86 -1.85
N GLY A 48 28.26 6.61 -1.37
CA GLY A 48 29.68 6.34 -1.63
C GLY A 48 30.18 6.72 -3.03
N LYS A 49 29.31 7.23 -3.92
CA LYS A 49 29.73 7.71 -5.24
C LYS A 49 30.26 9.13 -5.17
N LYS A 50 31.46 9.34 -5.71
CA LYS A 50 32.17 10.65 -5.74
C LYS A 50 31.30 11.81 -6.24
N ASN A 51 30.48 11.59 -7.28
CA ASN A 51 29.64 12.62 -7.88
C ASN A 51 28.38 12.95 -7.05
N TYR A 52 28.11 12.21 -5.97
CA TYR A 52 26.90 12.33 -5.15
C TYR A 52 27.23 12.60 -3.67
N ALA A 53 28.48 12.99 -3.35
CA ALA A 53 28.89 13.27 -1.98
C ALA A 53 28.00 14.31 -1.28
N GLY A 54 27.45 15.29 -2.02
CA GLY A 54 26.56 16.31 -1.48
C GLY A 54 25.18 15.82 -1.03
N VAL A 55 24.79 14.58 -1.39
CA VAL A 55 23.51 13.96 -1.00
C VAL A 55 23.69 12.67 -0.22
N GLU A 56 24.93 12.31 0.15
CA GLU A 56 25.24 11.01 0.73
C GLU A 56 24.50 10.75 2.05
N GLU A 57 24.58 11.68 3.00
CA GLU A 57 23.90 11.55 4.31
C GLU A 57 22.37 11.49 4.16
N GLN A 58 21.83 12.21 3.18
CA GLN A 58 20.42 12.12 2.86
C GLN A 58 20.05 10.74 2.31
N MET A 59 20.84 10.20 1.38
CA MET A 59 20.58 8.87 0.81
C MET A 59 20.69 7.76 1.86
N LYS A 60 21.61 7.86 2.83
CA LYS A 60 21.69 6.91 3.96
C LYS A 60 20.40 6.90 4.78
N LYS A 61 19.86 8.08 5.12
CA LYS A 61 18.57 8.17 5.83
C LYS A 61 17.41 7.58 5.02
N ILE A 62 17.40 7.82 3.71
CA ILE A 62 16.39 7.24 2.82
C ILE A 62 16.49 5.71 2.80
N VAL A 63 17.70 5.13 2.82
CA VAL A 63 17.87 3.67 2.90
C VAL A 63 17.22 3.12 4.17
N GLU A 64 17.46 3.74 5.33
CA GLU A 64 16.86 3.34 6.61
C GLU A 64 15.32 3.48 6.57
N GLU A 65 14.81 4.62 6.12
CA GLU A 65 13.37 4.88 5.99
C GLU A 65 12.67 3.87 5.06
N MET A 66 13.30 3.53 3.93
CA MET A 66 12.74 2.58 2.97
C MET A 66 12.80 1.14 3.48
N GLU A 67 13.78 0.78 4.31
CA GLU A 67 13.82 -0.53 4.98
C GLU A 67 12.64 -0.68 5.96
N GLU A 68 12.41 0.33 6.80
CA GLU A 68 11.30 0.34 7.76
C GLU A 68 9.94 0.25 7.04
N ASN A 69 9.77 1.02 5.97
CA ASN A 69 8.56 0.98 5.16
C ASN A 69 8.38 -0.39 4.48
N ARG A 70 9.44 -0.96 3.90
CA ARG A 70 9.39 -2.28 3.27
C ARG A 70 8.93 -3.34 4.25
N LEU A 71 9.51 -3.41 5.45
CA LEU A 71 9.12 -4.38 6.47
C LEU A 71 7.69 -4.17 6.93
N HIS A 72 7.23 -2.92 7.03
CA HIS A 72 5.84 -2.64 7.38
C HIS A 72 4.86 -3.14 6.33
N PHE A 73 5.08 -2.81 5.06
CA PHE A 73 4.18 -3.26 3.98
C PHE A 73 4.20 -4.76 3.76
N ILE A 74 5.32 -5.42 4.04
CA ILE A 74 5.38 -6.89 4.06
C ILE A 74 4.39 -7.46 5.10
N ASN A 75 4.35 -6.88 6.31
CA ASN A 75 3.35 -7.28 7.32
C ASN A 75 1.92 -6.92 6.91
N ASP A 76 1.71 -5.81 6.17
CA ASP A 76 0.37 -5.42 5.70
C ASP A 76 -0.24 -6.43 4.72
N ILE A 77 0.58 -7.26 4.05
CA ILE A 77 0.09 -8.36 3.19
C ILE A 77 -0.81 -9.32 4.00
N ASP A 78 -0.35 -9.72 5.19
CA ASP A 78 -1.10 -10.58 6.10
C ASP A 78 -2.24 -9.81 6.80
N ARG A 79 -2.01 -8.55 7.19
CA ARG A 79 -3.05 -7.75 7.87
C ARG A 79 -4.30 -7.58 7.02
N ASP A 80 -4.16 -7.46 5.71
CA ASP A 80 -5.31 -7.40 4.79
C ASP A 80 -6.11 -8.71 4.80
N ALA A 81 -5.41 -9.85 4.73
CA ALA A 81 -6.01 -11.18 4.77
C ALA A 81 -6.70 -11.48 6.12
N ASP A 82 -6.09 -11.05 7.21
CA ASP A 82 -6.66 -11.15 8.56
C ASP A 82 -7.93 -10.29 8.69
N ALA A 83 -7.90 -9.04 8.18
CA ALA A 83 -9.06 -8.16 8.20
C ALA A 83 -10.24 -8.70 7.38
N TYR A 84 -9.96 -9.29 6.20
CA TYR A 84 -10.97 -9.98 5.41
C TYR A 84 -11.57 -11.18 6.17
N SER A 85 -10.74 -11.95 6.85
CA SER A 85 -11.17 -13.12 7.63
C SER A 85 -12.12 -12.72 8.76
N LEU A 86 -11.87 -11.59 9.45
CA LEU A 86 -12.78 -11.04 10.46
C LEU A 86 -14.17 -10.76 9.90
N VAL A 87 -14.25 -10.19 8.69
CA VAL A 87 -15.52 -9.91 8.02
C VAL A 87 -16.26 -11.21 7.70
N MET A 88 -15.55 -12.21 7.17
CA MET A 88 -16.14 -13.52 6.86
C MET A 88 -16.65 -14.24 8.10
N ASP A 89 -15.91 -14.18 9.20
CA ASP A 89 -16.32 -14.81 10.46
C ASP A 89 -17.53 -14.11 11.08
N ALA A 90 -17.61 -12.78 10.99
CA ALA A 90 -18.81 -12.04 11.37
C ALA A 90 -20.03 -12.45 10.53
N TYR A 91 -19.86 -12.69 9.23
CA TYR A 91 -20.95 -13.17 8.37
C TYR A 91 -21.44 -14.58 8.70
N LYS A 92 -20.59 -15.45 9.27
CA LYS A 92 -20.92 -16.82 9.69
C LYS A 92 -21.68 -16.89 11.01
N LEU A 93 -21.76 -15.80 11.78
CA LEU A 93 -22.48 -15.80 13.06
C LEU A 93 -23.96 -16.20 12.89
N PRO A 94 -24.57 -16.86 13.91
CA PRO A 94 -25.99 -17.23 13.89
C PRO A 94 -26.92 -16.03 13.68
N LYS A 95 -28.12 -16.30 13.16
CA LYS A 95 -29.11 -15.26 12.80
C LYS A 95 -30.57 -15.69 13.01
N GLU A 96 -30.80 -16.67 13.88
CA GLU A 96 -32.13 -17.27 14.09
C GLU A 96 -32.97 -16.45 15.08
N THR A 97 -32.35 -15.91 16.14
CA THR A 97 -33.02 -15.03 17.12
C THR A 97 -32.73 -13.55 16.86
N ASP A 98 -33.54 -12.66 17.44
CA ASP A 98 -33.33 -11.22 17.28
C ASP A 98 -32.06 -10.73 18.00
N GLU A 99 -31.70 -11.35 19.13
CA GLU A 99 -30.41 -11.09 19.80
C GLU A 99 -29.23 -11.52 18.91
N GLN A 100 -29.34 -12.68 18.26
CA GLN A 100 -28.32 -13.18 17.35
C GLN A 100 -28.17 -12.25 16.13
N LYS A 101 -29.28 -11.82 15.52
CA LYS A 101 -29.26 -10.87 14.40
C LYS A 101 -28.62 -9.54 14.79
N LYS A 102 -28.94 -9.02 15.98
CA LYS A 102 -28.37 -7.78 16.50
C LYS A 102 -26.85 -7.91 16.69
N LEU A 103 -26.39 -8.92 17.43
CA LEU A 103 -24.97 -9.18 17.65
C LEU A 103 -24.21 -9.39 16.33
N ARG A 104 -24.79 -10.16 15.41
CA ARG A 104 -24.21 -10.39 14.08
C ARG A 104 -24.06 -9.09 13.31
N SER A 105 -25.09 -8.23 13.31
CA SER A 105 -25.03 -6.92 12.65
C SER A 105 -23.93 -6.04 13.26
N GLU A 106 -23.82 -6.00 14.58
CA GLU A 106 -22.77 -5.23 15.28
C GLU A 106 -21.38 -5.73 14.89
N LYS A 107 -21.15 -7.05 14.89
CA LYS A 107 -19.85 -7.64 14.51
C LYS A 107 -19.48 -7.43 13.05
N ILE A 108 -20.46 -7.45 12.14
CA ILE A 108 -20.20 -7.09 10.74
C ILE A 108 -19.75 -5.63 10.64
N GLN A 109 -20.42 -4.70 11.32
CA GLN A 109 -20.04 -3.28 11.28
C GLN A 109 -18.63 -3.04 11.85
N GLU A 110 -18.28 -3.68 12.98
CA GLU A 110 -16.94 -3.63 13.56
C GLU A 110 -15.88 -4.16 12.57
N ALA A 111 -16.11 -5.34 12.00
CA ALA A 111 -15.18 -5.98 11.07
C ALA A 111 -15.00 -5.17 9.78
N MET A 112 -16.09 -4.60 9.22
CA MET A 112 -16.03 -3.76 8.02
C MET A 112 -15.22 -2.48 8.25
N LYS A 113 -15.29 -1.87 9.45
CA LYS A 113 -14.43 -0.74 9.80
C LYS A 113 -12.96 -1.14 9.81
N VAL A 114 -12.61 -2.27 10.42
CA VAL A 114 -11.23 -2.78 10.42
C VAL A 114 -10.76 -3.06 8.98
N ALA A 115 -11.57 -3.74 8.18
CA ALA A 115 -11.28 -4.02 6.77
C ALA A 115 -11.18 -2.74 5.91
N SER A 116 -11.77 -1.63 6.33
CA SER A 116 -11.58 -0.33 5.67
C SER A 116 -10.31 0.39 6.11
N LEU A 117 -9.92 0.24 7.39
CA LEU A 117 -8.78 0.94 7.97
C LEU A 117 -7.44 0.35 7.52
N VAL A 118 -7.33 -0.98 7.41
CA VAL A 118 -6.07 -1.62 6.94
C VAL A 118 -5.61 -1.10 5.57
N PRO A 119 -6.43 -1.12 4.50
CA PRO A 119 -6.03 -0.55 3.23
C PRO A 119 -5.89 0.99 3.27
N MET A 120 -6.62 1.70 4.13
CA MET A 120 -6.40 3.14 4.31
C MET A 120 -5.00 3.43 4.86
N GLU A 121 -4.54 2.66 5.86
CA GLU A 121 -3.18 2.78 6.40
C GLU A 121 -2.10 2.50 5.33
N VAL A 122 -2.30 1.47 4.49
CA VAL A 122 -1.41 1.19 3.35
C VAL A 122 -1.35 2.38 2.40
N ALA A 123 -2.51 2.94 2.03
CA ALA A 123 -2.58 4.08 1.12
C ALA A 123 -1.91 5.34 1.71
N GLU A 124 -2.19 5.67 2.98
CA GLU A 124 -1.62 6.83 3.66
C GLU A 124 -0.10 6.70 3.81
N ARG A 125 0.40 5.51 4.16
CA ARG A 125 1.83 5.27 4.31
C ARG A 125 2.55 5.33 2.96
N ALA A 126 2.00 4.70 1.93
CA ALA A 126 2.56 4.78 0.59
C ALA A 126 2.54 6.21 0.04
N HIS A 127 1.46 6.97 0.30
CA HIS A 127 1.34 8.38 -0.07
C HIS A 127 2.44 9.24 0.56
N LYS A 128 2.76 9.02 1.84
CA LYS A 128 3.85 9.72 2.55
C LYS A 128 5.22 9.47 1.92
N MET A 129 5.45 8.31 1.30
CA MET A 129 6.72 8.01 0.64
C MET A 129 6.92 8.78 -0.67
N LEU A 130 5.87 9.33 -1.29
CA LEU A 130 5.99 9.94 -2.62
C LEU A 130 7.05 11.05 -2.65
N ASP A 131 7.15 11.85 -1.59
CA ASP A 131 8.20 12.89 -1.49
C ASP A 131 9.61 12.27 -1.49
N THR A 132 9.83 11.26 -0.65
CA THR A 132 11.10 10.52 -0.55
C THR A 132 11.47 9.83 -1.87
N ILE A 133 10.50 9.19 -2.54
CA ILE A 133 10.70 8.53 -3.83
C ILE A 133 11.11 9.56 -4.90
N ILE A 134 10.35 10.66 -5.01
CA ILE A 134 10.61 11.73 -5.99
C ILE A 134 11.99 12.36 -5.77
N GLU A 135 12.35 12.59 -4.51
CA GLU A 135 13.65 13.12 -4.14
C GLU A 135 14.79 12.17 -4.54
N THR A 136 14.63 10.88 -4.23
CA THR A 136 15.59 9.84 -4.60
C THR A 136 15.78 9.79 -6.11
N ILE A 137 14.70 9.85 -6.88
CA ILE A 137 14.75 9.86 -8.35
C ILE A 137 15.53 11.09 -8.87
N ARG A 138 15.25 12.28 -8.32
CA ARG A 138 15.82 13.54 -8.81
C ARG A 138 17.29 13.73 -8.44
N LYS A 139 17.69 13.29 -7.25
CA LYS A 139 19.01 13.55 -6.68
C LYS A 139 19.93 12.34 -6.67
N GLY A 140 19.35 11.14 -6.80
CA GLY A 140 20.06 9.88 -6.75
C GLY A 140 20.82 9.57 -8.04
N ASN A 141 21.33 8.34 -8.08
CA ASN A 141 22.09 7.82 -9.18
C ASN A 141 21.31 7.86 -10.51
N LYS A 142 21.71 8.74 -11.43
CA LYS A 142 21.06 8.94 -12.73
C LYS A 142 20.91 7.65 -13.55
N ASN A 143 21.82 6.68 -13.38
CA ASN A 143 21.76 5.41 -14.10
C ASN A 143 20.65 4.48 -13.61
N ALA A 144 20.03 4.77 -12.46
CA ALA A 144 18.94 4.00 -11.86
C ALA A 144 17.61 4.77 -11.87
N VAL A 145 17.50 5.85 -12.67
CA VAL A 145 16.28 6.66 -12.77
C VAL A 145 15.09 5.83 -13.23
N THR A 146 15.28 4.90 -14.18
CA THR A 146 14.22 4.00 -14.64
C THR A 146 13.73 3.09 -13.52
N ASP A 147 14.62 2.57 -12.69
CA ASP A 147 14.27 1.72 -11.54
C ASP A 147 13.48 2.50 -10.49
N GLY A 148 13.93 3.72 -10.17
CA GLY A 148 13.20 4.63 -9.27
C GLY A 148 11.83 4.99 -9.82
N MET A 149 11.72 5.15 -11.14
CA MET A 149 10.45 5.47 -11.80
C MET A 149 9.46 4.28 -11.75
N VAL A 150 9.94 3.06 -11.91
CA VAL A 150 9.16 1.84 -11.62
C VAL A 150 8.73 1.80 -10.15
N GLY A 151 9.60 2.21 -9.22
CA GLY A 151 9.26 2.36 -7.81
C GLY A 151 8.11 3.35 -7.56
N LEU A 152 8.12 4.50 -8.23
CA LEU A 152 7.02 5.48 -8.12
C LEU A 152 5.71 4.94 -8.70
N MET A 153 5.74 4.27 -9.86
CA MET A 153 4.56 3.66 -10.47
C MET A 153 3.98 2.52 -9.61
N ALA A 154 4.85 1.72 -8.99
CA ALA A 154 4.45 0.69 -8.02
C ALA A 154 3.81 1.33 -6.78
N CYS A 155 4.39 2.41 -6.24
CA CYS A 155 3.83 3.16 -5.12
C CYS A 155 2.43 3.70 -5.45
N ARG A 156 2.28 4.34 -6.61
CA ARG A 156 0.99 4.83 -7.09
C ARG A 156 -0.03 3.70 -7.25
N THR A 157 0.39 2.55 -7.77
CA THR A 157 -0.48 1.37 -7.92
C THR A 157 -0.93 0.84 -6.55
N ALA A 158 -0.03 0.80 -5.58
CA ALA A 158 -0.36 0.43 -4.21
C ALA A 158 -1.39 1.38 -3.59
N ILE A 159 -1.20 2.69 -3.74
CA ILE A 159 -2.15 3.71 -3.28
C ILE A 159 -3.52 3.47 -3.91
N MET A 160 -3.61 3.40 -5.24
CA MET A 160 -4.90 3.26 -5.90
C MET A 160 -5.59 1.93 -5.60
N GLY A 161 -4.85 0.82 -5.60
CA GLY A 161 -5.38 -0.48 -5.24
C GLY A 161 -5.93 -0.48 -3.81
N ALA A 162 -5.19 0.07 -2.85
CA ALA A 162 -5.62 0.15 -1.47
C ALA A 162 -6.86 1.05 -1.31
N LEU A 163 -6.88 2.23 -1.93
CA LEU A 163 -8.05 3.12 -1.87
C LEU A 163 -9.32 2.50 -2.47
N LEU A 164 -9.21 1.69 -3.53
CA LEU A 164 -10.35 0.93 -4.06
C LEU A 164 -10.86 -0.12 -3.06
N ASN A 165 -9.95 -0.79 -2.35
CA ASN A 165 -10.31 -1.72 -1.26
C ASN A 165 -10.98 -1.00 -0.08
N VAL A 166 -10.56 0.24 0.24
CA VAL A 166 -11.29 1.07 1.22
C VAL A 166 -12.71 1.31 0.73
N ARG A 167 -12.88 1.82 -0.49
CA ARG A 167 -14.19 2.23 -1.03
C ARG A 167 -15.19 1.07 -1.09
N ILE A 168 -14.76 -0.13 -1.48
CA ILE A 168 -15.67 -1.28 -1.51
C ILE A 168 -16.13 -1.65 -0.10
N ASN A 169 -15.25 -1.56 0.91
CA ASN A 169 -15.61 -1.87 2.30
C ASN A 169 -16.52 -0.79 2.90
N LEU A 170 -16.32 0.49 2.56
CA LEU A 170 -17.21 1.57 3.01
C LEU A 170 -18.67 1.36 2.58
N SER A 171 -18.93 0.67 1.46
CA SER A 171 -20.30 0.42 0.99
C SER A 171 -21.14 -0.44 1.95
N GLY A 172 -20.49 -1.18 2.86
CA GLY A 172 -21.15 -2.01 3.86
C GLY A 172 -21.23 -1.37 5.26
N ILE A 173 -20.87 -0.09 5.43
CA ILE A 173 -20.82 0.59 6.72
C ILE A 173 -21.96 1.60 6.86
N ASN A 174 -22.67 1.55 7.98
CA ASN A 174 -23.81 2.43 8.28
C ASN A 174 -23.42 3.76 8.94
N ASP A 175 -22.22 3.84 9.52
CA ASP A 175 -21.68 5.04 10.15
C ASP A 175 -21.31 6.07 9.07
N THR A 176 -22.23 7.00 8.79
CA THR A 176 -22.09 7.97 7.70
C THR A 176 -20.93 8.93 7.90
N MET A 177 -20.64 9.34 9.14
CA MET A 177 -19.51 10.21 9.43
C MET A 177 -18.18 9.53 9.11
N PHE A 178 -18.04 8.26 9.53
CA PHE A 178 -16.85 7.46 9.20
C PHE A 178 -16.69 7.28 7.68
N VAL A 179 -17.79 6.98 6.98
CA VAL A 179 -17.78 6.80 5.52
C VAL A 179 -17.36 8.08 4.79
N GLU A 180 -17.93 9.22 5.18
CA GLU A 180 -17.61 10.52 4.57
C GLU A 180 -16.15 10.90 4.81
N GLU A 181 -15.65 10.77 6.04
CA GLU A 181 -14.25 11.09 6.37
C GLU A 181 -13.26 10.27 5.53
N LEU A 182 -13.45 8.95 5.46
CA LEU A 182 -12.54 8.09 4.71
C LEU A 182 -12.65 8.32 3.20
N LYS A 183 -13.86 8.60 2.68
CA LYS A 183 -14.05 8.90 1.27
C LYS A 183 -13.31 10.17 0.86
N ASP A 184 -13.40 11.22 1.67
CA ASP A 184 -12.69 12.49 1.42
C ASP A 184 -11.15 12.30 1.46
N LYS A 185 -10.66 11.46 2.38
CA LYS A 185 -9.24 11.06 2.41
C LYS A 185 -8.84 10.32 1.14
N CYS A 186 -9.64 9.35 0.69
CA CYS A 186 -9.38 8.62 -0.54
C CYS A 186 -9.27 9.58 -1.74
N ASP A 187 -10.25 10.46 -1.94
CA ASP A 187 -10.29 11.38 -3.08
C ASP A 187 -9.06 12.30 -3.12
N ARG A 188 -8.63 12.80 -1.96
CA ARG A 188 -7.45 13.66 -1.84
C ARG A 188 -6.16 12.91 -2.17
N ILE A 189 -5.95 11.74 -1.58
CA ILE A 189 -4.73 10.94 -1.78
C ILE A 189 -4.63 10.47 -3.24
N GLU A 190 -5.74 9.99 -3.82
CA GLU A 190 -5.81 9.53 -5.20
C GLU A 190 -5.41 10.64 -6.18
N LYS A 191 -6.01 11.83 -6.05
CA LYS A 191 -5.72 12.97 -6.91
C LYS A 191 -4.24 13.39 -6.84
N ASP A 192 -3.69 13.46 -5.64
CA ASP A 192 -2.29 13.88 -5.46
C ASP A 192 -1.30 12.84 -6.02
N ALA A 193 -1.53 11.55 -5.77
CA ALA A 193 -0.68 10.47 -6.29
C ALA A 193 -0.63 10.46 -7.82
N ILE A 194 -1.79 10.55 -8.49
CA ILE A 194 -1.88 10.62 -9.96
C ILE A 194 -1.16 11.86 -10.49
N THR A 195 -1.36 13.01 -9.85
CA THR A 195 -0.75 14.27 -10.27
C THR A 195 0.78 14.21 -10.18
N ARG A 196 1.32 13.63 -9.09
CA ARG A 196 2.75 13.49 -8.85
C ARG A 196 3.41 12.51 -9.82
N GLU A 197 2.77 11.37 -10.08
CA GLU A 197 3.23 10.38 -11.07
C GLU A 197 3.34 11.01 -12.47
N ASN A 198 2.29 11.66 -12.95
CA ASN A 198 2.27 12.30 -14.27
C ASN A 198 3.41 13.31 -14.44
N LYS A 199 3.59 14.19 -13.46
CA LYS A 199 4.69 15.18 -13.46
C LYS A 199 6.07 14.53 -13.52
N MET A 200 6.25 13.41 -12.83
CA MET A 200 7.52 12.69 -12.84
C MET A 200 7.76 11.91 -14.12
N ILE A 201 6.73 11.34 -14.75
CA ILE A 201 6.83 10.74 -16.07
C ILE A 201 7.30 11.77 -17.10
N ASP A 202 6.68 12.96 -17.11
CA ASP A 202 7.06 14.04 -18.02
C ASP A 202 8.50 14.51 -17.77
N TRP A 203 8.89 14.64 -16.49
CA TRP A 203 10.26 15.00 -16.12
C TRP A 203 11.28 13.93 -16.56
N VAL A 204 11.03 12.64 -16.31
CA VAL A 204 11.94 11.56 -16.72
C VAL A 204 12.09 11.54 -18.24
N LYS A 205 10.99 11.67 -19.01
CA LYS A 205 11.04 11.76 -20.48
C LYS A 205 11.87 12.94 -21.00
N SER A 206 12.03 14.00 -20.22
CA SER A 206 12.82 15.17 -20.61
C SER A 206 14.34 15.02 -20.37
N ILE A 207 14.76 14.00 -19.62
CA ILE A 207 16.17 13.79 -19.24
C ILE A 207 16.78 12.48 -19.76
N ILE A 208 15.97 11.64 -20.41
CA ILE A 208 16.39 10.43 -21.15
C ILE A 208 16.45 10.74 -22.65
#